data_AF-A0A815UD47-F1
#
_entry.id   AF-A0A815UD47-F1
#
_cell.length_a   1.000
_cell.length_b   1.000
_cell.length_c   1.000
_cell.angle_alpha   90.00
_cell.angle_beta   90.00
_cell.angle_gamma   90.00
#
_symmetry.space_group_name_H-M   'P 1'
#
loop_
_entity.id
_entity.type
_entity.pdbx_description
1 polymer ?
#
loop_
_entity_poly.entity_id
_entity_poly.type
_entity_poly.pdbx_seq_one_letter_code
_entity_poly.pdbx_strand_id
1 'polypeptide(L)'
;MVRPQTIFGVNNCERAAYLMTTALYFGIASGSIVAAILAVTHPGLGLFDWFCNVFGPINVGSVATMILIIRVILQKHRIGQRAIWQRNHKMVIQLASLSTMYIAVWIPDIISYVIPIIVPNPLALDLASNVFCYFEYLAALLCPFVCLVGLPEVRQSIHQIFIRFNTVQPASQHPVGFLRS
;
A
#
# COMPACT_ATOMS: atom_id res chain seq x y z
N MET A 1 -14.37 33.56 6.49
CA MET A 1 -13.15 33.69 5.67
C MET A 1 -12.03 32.90 6.33
N VAL A 2 -11.79 31.66 5.91
CA VAL A 2 -10.75 30.77 6.46
C VAL A 2 -9.59 30.75 5.46
N ARG A 3 -8.37 31.10 5.91
CA ARG A 3 -7.18 31.23 5.05
C ARG A 3 -6.80 29.89 4.38
N PRO A 4 -6.62 29.84 3.05
CA PRO A 4 -6.09 28.67 2.36
C PRO A 4 -4.56 28.78 2.25
N GLN A 5 -3.83 28.53 3.34
CA GLN A 5 -2.34 28.51 3.28
C GLN A 5 -1.67 27.27 3.90
N THR A 6 -2.42 26.35 4.49
CA THR A 6 -1.83 25.10 5.06
C THR A 6 -1.91 23.89 4.14
N ILE A 7 -2.48 24.02 2.94
CA ILE A 7 -2.67 22.90 2.00
C ILE A 7 -1.35 22.50 1.31
N PHE A 8 -0.40 23.43 1.16
CA PHE A 8 0.86 23.15 0.43
C PHE A 8 1.90 22.34 1.23
N GLY A 9 1.93 22.45 2.56
CA GLY A 9 2.92 21.74 3.38
C GLY A 9 2.65 20.24 3.53
N VAL A 10 1.38 19.82 3.47
CA VAL A 10 0.95 18.43 3.71
C VAL A 10 1.23 17.54 2.49
N ASN A 11 1.07 18.07 1.28
CA ASN A 11 1.40 17.36 0.03
C ASN A 11 2.88 16.94 -0.04
N ASN A 12 3.78 17.69 0.59
CA ASN A 12 5.21 17.35 0.59
C ASN A 12 5.54 16.16 1.51
N CYS A 13 4.84 16.00 2.64
CA CYS A 13 5.03 14.84 3.51
C CYS A 13 4.48 13.55 2.88
N GLU A 14 3.33 13.63 2.20
CA GLU A 14 2.80 12.48 1.45
C GLU A 14 3.73 12.11 0.29
N ARG A 15 4.15 13.09 -0.52
CA ARG A 15 5.13 12.83 -1.59
C ARG A 15 6.44 12.24 -1.08
N ALA A 16 6.93 12.70 0.08
CA ALA A 16 8.14 12.16 0.69
C ALA A 16 7.94 10.71 1.18
N ALA A 17 6.80 10.39 1.80
CA ALA A 17 6.47 9.02 2.22
C ALA A 17 6.34 8.09 1.00
N TYR A 18 5.69 8.54 -0.07
CA TYR A 18 5.60 7.81 -1.33
C TYR A 18 6.99 7.57 -1.94
N LEU A 19 7.79 8.63 -2.10
CA LEU A 19 9.16 8.54 -2.62
C LEU A 19 10.01 7.57 -1.81
N MET A 20 9.93 7.64 -0.48
CA MET A 20 10.68 6.78 0.42
C MET A 20 10.22 5.31 0.30
N THR A 21 8.92 5.08 0.13
CA THR A 21 8.38 3.72 -0.04
C THR A 21 8.70 3.14 -1.41
N THR A 22 8.63 3.94 -2.48
CA THR A 22 9.04 3.52 -3.84
C THR A 22 10.55 3.29 -3.94
N ALA A 23 11.36 4.10 -3.26
CA ALA A 23 12.80 3.91 -3.22
C ALA A 23 13.17 2.64 -2.44
N LEU A 24 12.47 2.37 -1.33
CA LEU A 24 12.58 1.09 -0.61
C LEU A 24 12.22 -0.07 -1.54
N TYR A 25 11.10 0.03 -2.26
CA TYR A 25 10.63 -1.03 -3.15
C TYR A 25 11.63 -1.32 -4.27
N PHE A 26 12.16 -0.28 -4.92
CA PHE A 26 13.17 -0.42 -5.96
C PHE A 26 14.47 -1.03 -5.42
N GLY A 27 14.87 -0.68 -4.20
CA GLY A 27 16.03 -1.25 -3.53
C GLY A 27 15.83 -2.74 -3.20
N ILE A 28 14.66 -3.12 -2.69
CA ILE A 28 14.38 -4.51 -2.32
C ILE A 28 14.21 -5.39 -3.57
N ALA A 29 13.49 -4.92 -4.58
CA ALA A 29 13.30 -5.66 -5.83
C ALA A 29 14.63 -5.84 -6.58
N SER A 30 15.47 -4.79 -6.66
CA SER A 30 16.79 -4.92 -7.30
C SER A 30 17.76 -5.79 -6.50
N GLY A 31 17.73 -5.70 -5.16
CA GLY A 31 18.51 -6.56 -4.28
C GLY A 31 18.11 -8.03 -4.35
N SER A 32 16.82 -8.34 -4.52
CA SER A 32 16.33 -9.72 -4.61
C SER A 32 16.78 -10.42 -5.89
N ILE A 33 16.81 -9.70 -7.02
CA ILE A 33 17.31 -10.23 -8.30
C ILE A 33 18.82 -10.51 -8.21
N VAL A 34 19.59 -9.58 -7.65
CA VAL A 34 21.04 -9.74 -7.47
C VAL A 34 21.34 -10.91 -6.53
N ALA A 35 20.61 -11.00 -5.41
CA ALA A 35 20.76 -12.09 -4.44
C ALA A 35 20.40 -13.46 -5.04
N ALA A 36 19.37 -13.54 -5.89
CA ALA A 36 19.01 -14.79 -6.58
C ALA A 36 20.12 -15.24 -7.55
N ILE A 37 20.71 -14.31 -8.31
CA ILE A 37 21.84 -14.60 -9.22
C ILE A 37 23.08 -15.05 -8.43
N LEU A 38 23.35 -14.40 -7.29
CA LEU A 38 24.44 -14.76 -6.39
C LEU A 38 24.20 -16.09 -5.66
N ALA A 39 22.97 -16.43 -5.33
CA ALA A 39 22.63 -17.69 -4.68
C ALA A 39 22.90 -18.90 -5.59
N VAL A 40 22.73 -18.73 -6.91
CA VAL A 40 23.06 -19.77 -7.91
C VAL A 40 24.56 -20.00 -8.02
N THR A 41 25.38 -18.96 -7.84
CA THR A 41 26.85 -19.06 -7.96
C THR A 41 27.54 -19.40 -6.64
N HIS A 42 27.09 -18.81 -5.52
CA HIS A 42 27.60 -19.03 -4.17
C HIS A 42 26.46 -18.94 -3.13
N PRO A 43 25.90 -20.08 -2.68
CA PRO A 43 24.70 -20.12 -1.84
C PRO A 43 24.82 -19.28 -0.55
N GLY A 44 25.99 -19.29 0.10
CA GLY A 44 26.22 -18.55 1.35
C GLY A 44 26.25 -17.03 1.17
N LEU A 45 26.79 -16.54 0.05
CA LEU A 45 26.84 -15.11 -0.26
C LEU A 45 25.47 -14.58 -0.69
N GLY A 46 24.71 -15.37 -1.49
CA GLY A 46 23.34 -15.02 -1.86
C GLY A 46 22.40 -14.91 -0.66
N LEU A 47 22.53 -15.80 0.32
CA LEU A 47 21.75 -15.74 1.56
C LEU A 47 22.05 -14.50 2.39
N PHE A 48 23.34 -14.12 2.49
CA PHE A 48 23.74 -12.91 3.20
C PHE A 48 23.26 -11.63 2.50
N ASP A 49 23.41 -11.56 1.16
CA ASP A 49 22.94 -10.42 0.38
C ASP A 49 21.42 -10.28 0.44
N TRP A 50 20.68 -11.38 0.30
CA TRP A 50 19.23 -11.42 0.47
C TRP A 50 18.84 -10.91 1.86
N PHE A 51 19.48 -11.40 2.92
CA PHE A 51 19.17 -10.97 4.28
C PHE A 51 19.44 -9.47 4.48
N CYS A 52 20.56 -8.95 3.99
CA CYS A 52 20.87 -7.53 4.10
C CYS A 52 19.93 -6.64 3.27
N ASN A 53 19.67 -7.00 2.01
CA ASN A 53 18.85 -6.22 1.09
C ASN A 53 17.35 -6.31 1.36
N VAL A 54 16.86 -7.42 1.91
CA VAL A 54 15.44 -7.62 2.21
C VAL A 54 15.14 -7.22 3.63
N PHE A 55 15.88 -7.78 4.60
CA PHE A 55 15.56 -7.62 6.01
C PHE A 55 15.86 -6.20 6.49
N GLY A 56 16.95 -5.58 6.01
CA GLY A 56 17.33 -4.22 6.36
C GLY A 56 16.21 -3.19 6.12
N PRO A 57 15.78 -2.97 4.87
CA PRO A 57 14.75 -1.98 4.57
C PRO A 57 13.38 -2.34 5.15
N ILE A 58 13.00 -3.62 5.25
CA ILE A 58 11.75 -4.02 5.92
C ILE A 58 11.74 -3.54 7.38
N ASN A 59 12.83 -3.74 8.11
CA ASN A 59 12.93 -3.29 9.49
C ASN A 59 12.92 -1.76 9.61
N VAL A 60 13.63 -1.06 8.73
CA VAL A 60 13.63 0.42 8.70
C VAL A 60 12.23 0.95 8.40
N GLY A 61 11.53 0.37 7.42
CA GLY A 61 10.16 0.73 7.07
C GLY A 61 9.19 0.49 8.23
N SER A 62 9.28 -0.68 8.87
CA SER A 62 8.46 -1.03 10.04
C SER A 62 8.69 -0.05 11.20
N VAL A 63 9.95 0.22 11.55
CA VAL A 63 10.30 1.19 12.60
C VAL A 63 9.82 2.60 12.24
N ALA A 64 9.98 3.04 11.00
CA ALA A 64 9.49 4.34 10.55
C ALA A 64 7.95 4.44 10.66
N THR A 65 7.22 3.40 10.27
CA THR A 65 5.75 3.34 10.44
C THR A 65 5.34 3.36 11.91
N MET A 66 6.04 2.61 12.78
CA MET A 66 5.81 2.63 14.22
C MET A 66 6.08 4.01 14.83
N ILE A 67 7.19 4.66 14.47
CA ILE A 67 7.52 6.01 14.93
C ILE A 67 6.46 7.02 14.49
N LEU A 68 5.97 6.93 13.24
CA LEU A 68 4.90 7.79 12.74
C LEU A 68 3.61 7.60 13.54
N ILE A 69 3.22 6.36 13.81
CA ILE A 69 2.05 6.04 14.64
C ILE A 69 2.22 6.62 16.05
N ILE A 70 3.36 6.40 16.70
CA ILE A 70 3.65 6.91 18.05
C ILE A 70 3.61 8.44 18.06
N ARG A 71 4.24 9.11 17.10
CA ARG A 71 4.21 10.58 16.99
C ARG A 71 2.79 11.11 16.82
N VAL A 72 1.96 10.43 16.02
CA VAL A 72 0.56 10.79 15.82
C VAL A 72 -0.26 10.59 17.09
N ILE A 73 -0.02 9.52 17.86
CA ILE A 73 -0.68 9.28 19.16
C ILE A 73 -0.25 10.33 20.19
N LEU A 74 1.04 10.68 20.27
CA LEU A 74 1.55 11.70 21.18
C LEU A 74 0.99 13.10 20.83
N GLN A 75 0.89 13.43 19.53
CA GLN A 75 0.27 14.69 19.08
C GLN A 75 -1.23 14.74 19.39
N LYS A 76 -1.95 13.60 19.32
CA LYS A 76 -3.36 13.51 19.73
C LYS A 76 -3.54 13.93 21.19
N HIS A 77 -2.66 13.47 22.08
CA HIS A 77 -2.78 13.78 23.50
C HIS A 77 -2.48 15.25 23.82
N ARG A 78 -1.58 15.89 23.06
CA ARG A 78 -1.10 17.24 23.41
C ARG A 78 -1.97 18.38 22.90
N ILE A 79 -2.70 18.20 21.78
CA ILE A 79 -3.29 19.35 21.05
C ILE A 79 -4.82 19.25 20.86
N GLY A 80 -5.49 18.13 21.16
CA GLY A 80 -6.96 18.06 21.12
C GLY A 80 -7.61 18.36 19.75
N GLN A 81 -6.82 18.42 18.66
CA GLN A 81 -7.30 18.78 17.33
C GLN A 81 -7.89 17.57 16.60
N ARG A 82 -9.18 17.34 16.83
CA ARG A 82 -10.00 16.35 16.09
C ARG A 82 -9.92 16.49 14.57
N ALA A 83 -9.79 17.71 14.04
CA ALA A 83 -9.74 17.97 12.61
C ALA A 83 -8.44 17.46 11.94
N ILE A 84 -7.28 17.66 12.59
CA ILE A 84 -6.00 17.14 12.09
C ILE A 84 -5.97 15.61 12.21
N TRP A 85 -6.52 15.06 13.30
CA TRP A 85 -6.63 13.61 13.51
C TRP A 85 -7.41 12.89 12.39
N GLN A 86 -8.58 13.41 12.01
CA GLN A 86 -9.37 12.79 10.94
C GLN A 86 -8.64 12.80 9.59
N ARG A 87 -7.68 13.70 9.40
CA ARG A 87 -6.85 13.77 8.20
C ARG A 87 -5.66 12.79 8.30
N ASN A 88 -4.92 12.80 9.40
CA ASN A 88 -3.73 11.96 9.59
C ASN A 88 -4.06 10.46 9.73
N HIS A 89 -5.19 10.08 10.34
CA HIS A 89 -5.51 8.66 10.49
C HIS A 89 -5.71 7.95 9.13
N LYS A 90 -6.13 8.69 8.09
CA LYS A 90 -6.32 8.13 6.74
C LYS A 90 -5.00 7.79 6.09
N MET A 91 -4.00 8.67 6.21
CA MET A 91 -2.64 8.43 5.75
C MET A 91 -2.01 7.25 6.51
N VAL A 92 -2.22 7.17 7.83
CA VAL A 92 -1.75 6.03 8.63
C VAL A 92 -2.40 4.72 8.19
N ILE A 93 -3.71 4.70 7.94
CA ILE A 93 -4.41 3.51 7.42
C ILE A 93 -3.86 3.11 6.05
N GLN A 94 -3.58 4.08 5.18
CA GLN A 94 -3.00 3.80 3.86
C GLN A 94 -1.61 3.17 3.98
N LEU A 95 -0.74 3.75 4.83
CA LEU A 95 0.61 3.24 5.06
C LEU A 95 0.58 1.86 5.73
N ALA A 96 -0.34 1.64 6.67
CA ALA A 96 -0.57 0.35 7.30
C ALA A 96 -1.11 -0.69 6.31
N SER A 97 -2.05 -0.32 5.43
CA SER A 97 -2.58 -1.19 4.38
C SER A 97 -1.48 -1.62 3.41
N LEU A 98 -0.59 -0.69 3.03
CA LEU A 98 0.53 -0.97 2.14
C LEU A 98 1.53 -1.93 2.82
N SER A 99 1.87 -1.68 4.10
CA SER A 99 2.72 -2.58 4.89
C SER A 99 2.13 -3.98 5.03
N THR A 100 0.82 -4.08 5.28
CA THR A 100 0.14 -5.38 5.41
C THR A 100 0.12 -6.14 4.09
N MET A 101 -0.17 -5.45 2.98
CA MET A 101 -0.11 -6.03 1.63
C MET A 101 1.31 -6.53 1.32
N TYR A 102 2.32 -5.76 1.73
CA TYR A 102 3.72 -6.13 1.56
C TYR A 102 4.06 -7.42 2.29
N ILE A 103 3.72 -7.53 3.58
CA ILE A 103 3.93 -8.75 4.36
C ILE A 103 3.21 -9.95 3.71
N ALA A 104 1.97 -9.75 3.23
CA ALA A 104 1.21 -10.81 2.58
C ALA A 104 1.84 -11.33 1.28
N VAL A 105 2.53 -10.46 0.52
CA VAL A 105 3.23 -10.82 -0.72
C VAL A 105 4.57 -11.50 -0.44
N TRP A 106 5.26 -11.08 0.63
CA TRP A 106 6.57 -11.62 1.00
C TRP A 106 6.50 -13.00 1.65
N ILE A 107 5.40 -13.35 2.32
CA ILE A 107 5.24 -14.67 2.92
C ILE A 107 5.36 -15.80 1.87
N PRO A 108 4.61 -15.79 0.74
CA PRO A 108 4.77 -16.76 -0.33
C PRO A 108 6.20 -16.85 -0.88
N ASP A 109 6.87 -15.70 -1.03
CA ASP A 109 8.24 -15.64 -1.53
C ASP A 109 9.22 -16.33 -0.56
N ILE A 110 9.14 -16.03 0.75
CA ILE A 110 9.95 -16.70 1.77
C ILE A 110 9.68 -18.22 1.78
N ILE A 111 8.42 -18.63 1.65
CA ILE A 111 8.06 -20.05 1.56
C ILE A 111 8.71 -20.70 0.34
N SER A 112 8.76 -20.00 -0.80
CA SER A 112 9.39 -20.47 -2.04
C SER A 112 10.89 -20.74 -1.88
N TYR A 113 11.59 -19.95 -1.06
CA TYR A 113 13.01 -20.15 -0.75
C TYR A 113 13.25 -21.27 0.27
N VAL A 114 12.35 -21.44 1.25
CA VAL A 114 12.52 -22.42 2.33
C VAL A 114 12.18 -23.84 1.87
N ILE A 115 11.16 -24.03 1.02
CA ILE A 115 10.73 -25.35 0.58
C ILE A 115 11.86 -26.17 -0.08
N PRO A 116 12.64 -25.64 -1.05
CA PRO A 116 13.72 -26.38 -1.70
C PRO A 116 14.85 -26.83 -0.75
N ILE A 117 15.03 -26.12 0.36
CA ILE A 117 16.04 -26.46 1.38
C ILE A 117 15.61 -27.70 2.18
N ILE A 118 14.31 -27.80 2.49
CA ILE A 118 13.76 -28.92 3.28
C ILE A 118 13.50 -30.14 2.39
N VAL A 119 12.99 -29.91 1.18
CA VAL A 119 12.59 -30.96 0.24
C VAL A 119 13.22 -30.67 -1.12
N PRO A 120 14.42 -31.23 -1.41
CA PRO A 120 15.09 -31.04 -2.69
C PRO A 120 14.37 -31.87 -3.76
N ASN A 121 13.27 -31.32 -4.28
CA ASN A 121 12.44 -31.94 -5.30
C ASN A 121 12.30 -30.97 -6.47
N PRO A 122 12.63 -31.39 -7.72
CA PRO A 122 12.61 -30.49 -8.89
C PRO A 122 11.24 -29.86 -9.15
N LEU A 123 10.15 -30.55 -8.80
CA LEU A 123 8.79 -30.00 -8.88
C LEU A 123 8.57 -28.79 -7.96
N ALA A 124 9.18 -28.80 -6.76
CA ALA A 124 9.06 -27.70 -5.84
C ALA A 124 9.78 -26.45 -6.35
N LEU A 125 10.91 -26.63 -7.04
CA LEU A 125 11.66 -25.54 -7.67
C LEU A 125 10.88 -24.92 -8.83
N ASP A 126 10.24 -25.74 -9.66
CA ASP A 126 9.47 -25.29 -10.82
C ASP A 126 8.15 -24.61 -10.41
N LEU A 127 7.49 -25.10 -9.36
CA LEU A 127 6.36 -24.42 -8.74
C LEU A 127 6.80 -23.10 -8.09
N ALA A 128 7.98 -23.10 -7.47
CA ALA A 128 8.49 -21.92 -6.79
C ALA A 128 8.79 -20.77 -7.76
N SER A 129 9.51 -21.07 -8.84
CA SER A 129 9.90 -20.08 -9.85
C SER A 129 8.70 -19.59 -10.66
N ASN A 130 7.77 -20.47 -11.04
CA ASN A 130 6.66 -20.08 -11.89
C ASN A 130 5.54 -19.41 -11.10
N VAL A 131 5.08 -19.97 -9.97
CA VAL A 131 3.86 -19.47 -9.31
C VAL A 131 4.14 -18.28 -8.40
N PHE A 132 5.20 -18.33 -7.58
CA PHE A 132 5.45 -17.28 -6.60
C PHE A 132 6.01 -16.00 -7.23
N CYS A 133 6.74 -16.09 -8.34
CA CYS A 133 7.20 -14.91 -9.06
C CYS A 133 6.01 -14.04 -9.55
N TYR A 134 4.88 -14.64 -9.92
CA TYR A 134 3.67 -13.87 -10.29
C TYR A 134 3.03 -13.08 -9.14
N PHE A 135 3.23 -13.50 -7.88
CA PHE A 135 2.71 -12.74 -6.73
C PHE A 135 3.39 -11.38 -6.57
N GLU A 136 4.66 -11.29 -6.92
CA GLU A 136 5.40 -10.03 -6.87
C GLU A 136 4.84 -9.02 -7.89
N TYR A 137 4.53 -9.50 -9.10
CA TYR A 137 3.84 -8.71 -10.11
C TYR A 137 2.43 -8.31 -9.67
N LEU A 138 1.68 -9.20 -9.02
CA LEU A 138 0.37 -8.88 -8.47
C LEU A 138 0.45 -7.75 -7.43
N ALA A 139 1.48 -7.75 -6.59
CA ALA A 139 1.73 -6.69 -5.61
C ALA A 139 2.00 -5.35 -6.28
N ALA A 140 2.86 -5.33 -7.30
CA ALA A 140 3.14 -4.14 -8.10
C ALA A 140 1.86 -3.60 -8.77
N LEU A 141 0.99 -4.52 -9.24
CA LEU A 141 -0.26 -4.18 -9.90
C LEU A 141 -1.32 -3.66 -8.92
N LEU A 142 -1.36 -4.19 -7.69
CA LEU A 142 -2.27 -3.73 -6.62
C LEU A 142 -1.82 -2.43 -5.95
N CYS A 143 -0.51 -2.15 -5.97
CA CYS A 143 0.07 -0.93 -5.38
C CYS A 143 -0.67 0.35 -5.80
N PRO A 144 -0.84 0.68 -7.09
CA PRO A 144 -1.55 1.89 -7.50
C PRO A 144 -3.00 1.89 -7.02
N PHE A 145 -3.69 0.75 -6.93
CA PHE A 145 -5.07 0.69 -6.42
C PHE A 145 -5.15 0.99 -4.93
N VAL A 146 -4.24 0.44 -4.12
CA VAL A 146 -4.16 0.75 -2.69
C VAL A 146 -3.82 2.23 -2.47
N CYS A 147 -2.94 2.78 -3.32
CA CYS A 147 -2.62 4.21 -3.32
C CYS A 147 -3.84 5.06 -3.68
N LEU A 148 -4.59 4.65 -4.71
CA LEU A 148 -5.79 5.35 -5.21
C LEU A 148 -6.92 5.35 -4.17
N VAL A 149 -7.14 4.22 -3.48
CA VAL A 149 -8.18 4.07 -2.46
C VAL A 149 -7.89 4.91 -1.21
N GLY A 150 -6.61 5.08 -0.87
CA GLY A 150 -6.22 5.91 0.27
C GLY A 150 -6.30 7.41 0.00
N LEU A 151 -6.31 7.86 -1.26
CA LEU A 151 -6.48 9.27 -1.63
C LEU A 151 -7.91 9.76 -1.30
N PRO A 152 -8.05 10.70 -0.36
CA PRO A 152 -9.36 11.19 0.06
C PRO A 152 -10.09 11.93 -1.08
N GLU A 153 -9.37 12.56 -2.00
CA GLU A 153 -9.95 13.25 -3.15
C GLU A 153 -10.66 12.29 -4.11
N VAL A 154 -10.05 11.12 -4.37
CA VAL A 154 -10.63 10.10 -5.25
C VAL A 154 -11.88 9.52 -4.60
N ARG A 155 -11.82 9.20 -3.31
CA ARG A 155 -12.98 8.71 -2.57
C ARG A 155 -14.13 9.73 -2.57
N GLN A 156 -13.83 11.02 -2.38
CA GLN A 156 -14.83 12.08 -2.46
C GLN A 156 -15.44 12.17 -3.86
N SER A 157 -14.61 12.07 -4.90
CA SER A 157 -15.07 12.09 -6.30
C SER A 157 -16.00 10.92 -6.61
N ILE A 158 -15.64 9.70 -6.20
CA ILE A 158 -16.48 8.50 -6.36
C ILE A 158 -17.80 8.67 -5.60
N HIS A 159 -17.75 9.17 -4.37
CA HIS A 159 -18.96 9.39 -3.57
C HIS A 159 -19.88 10.44 -4.20
N GLN A 160 -19.34 11.51 -4.78
CA GLN A 160 -20.12 12.50 -5.52
C GLN A 160 -20.77 11.92 -6.77
N ILE A 161 -20.03 11.09 -7.52
CA ILE A 161 -20.57 10.39 -8.68
C ILE A 161 -21.72 9.47 -8.25
N PHE A 162 -21.52 8.68 -7.19
CA PHE A 162 -22.54 7.77 -6.67
C PHE A 162 -23.81 8.49 -6.21
N ILE A 163 -23.68 9.62 -5.49
CA ILE A 163 -24.84 10.44 -5.11
C ILE A 163 -25.57 11.00 -6.34
N ARG A 164 -24.83 11.49 -7.35
CA ARG A 164 -25.42 12.00 -8.59
C ARG A 164 -26.19 10.91 -9.34
N PHE A 165 -25.66 9.69 -9.41
CA PHE A 165 -26.37 8.57 -10.03
C PHE A 165 -27.66 8.21 -9.28
N ASN A 166 -27.66 8.27 -7.95
CA ASN A 166 -28.84 7.91 -7.15
C ASN A 166 -29.93 9.00 -7.16
N THR A 167 -29.57 10.26 -7.38
CA THR A 167 -30.54 11.38 -7.51
C THR A 167 -31.17 11.49 -8.90
N VAL A 168 -30.64 10.77 -9.90
CA VAL A 168 -31.17 10.77 -11.28
C VAL A 168 -32.20 9.66 -11.52
N GLN A 169 -32.53 8.83 -10.50
CA GLN A 169 -33.73 7.99 -10.63
C GLN A 169 -35.00 8.86 -10.57
N PRO A 170 -35.89 8.69 -11.57
CA PRO A 170 -36.75 9.76 -12.05
C PRO A 170 -37.95 9.99 -11.13
N ALA A 171 -38.33 11.27 -11.03
CA ALA A 171 -39.69 11.65 -10.69
C ALA A 171 -40.67 10.77 -11.47
N SER A 172 -41.41 9.93 -10.75
CA SER A 172 -42.56 9.22 -11.28
C SER A 172 -43.55 10.27 -11.81
N GLN A 173 -43.59 10.32 -13.14
CA GLN A 173 -44.72 10.62 -14.01
C GLN A 173 -45.85 11.48 -13.42
N HIS A 174 -45.85 12.73 -13.89
CA HIS A 174 -46.99 13.48 -14.42
C HIS A 174 -48.40 13.14 -13.87
N PRO A 175 -49.08 14.08 -13.20
CA PRO A 175 -50.50 13.95 -12.92
C PRO A 175 -51.26 13.93 -14.26
N VAL A 176 -51.92 12.82 -14.56
CA VAL A 176 -52.88 12.71 -15.65
C VAL A 176 -54.01 13.68 -15.31
N GLY A 177 -54.14 14.74 -16.09
CA GLY A 177 -55.23 15.69 -15.96
C GLY A 177 -56.57 14.97 -16.10
N PHE A 178 -57.36 14.94 -15.02
CA PHE A 178 -58.74 14.50 -15.08
C PHE A 178 -59.66 15.73 -15.07
N LEU A 179 -59.95 16.12 -16.31
CA LEU A 179 -61.12 16.81 -16.85
C LEU A 179 -62.09 17.51 -15.89
N ARG A 180 -62.18 18.82 -16.14
CA ARG A 180 -63.28 19.74 -15.83
C ARG A 180 -64.50 19.34 -16.67
N SER A 181 -65.63 19.05 -16.03
CA SER A 181 -66.98 19.10 -16.61
C SER A 181 -67.98 19.37 -15.51
#